data_AF-A0A0F9KDW3-F1
#
_entry.id   AF-A0A0F9KDW3-F1
#
_cell.length_a   1.000
_cell.length_b   1.000
_cell.length_c   1.000
_cell.angle_alpha   90.00
_cell.angle_beta   90.00
_cell.angle_gamma   90.00
#
_symmetry.space_group_name_H-M   'P 1'
#
loop_
_entity.id
_entity.type
_entity.pdbx_description
1 polymer ?
#
loop_
_entity_poly.entity_id
_entity_poly.type
_entity_poly.pdbx_seq_one_letter_code
_entity_poly.pdbx_strand_id
1 'polypeptide(L)' 'MPTTEELMNRVLQYEMKELDDAAVIDLFQDLVDTGMAWNLQGIYGRTACELISLGYIDAPNDLPRRIKNLIELIS' A
#
# COMPACT_ATOMS: atom_id res chain seq x y z
N MET A 1 -1.08 9.68 7.83
CA MET A 1 -0.44 8.38 7.58
C MET A 1 -0.44 7.60 8.88
N PRO A 2 -0.97 6.37 8.89
CA PRO A 2 -0.97 5.51 10.06
C PRO A 2 0.46 5.12 10.44
N THR A 3 0.66 4.81 11.71
CA THR A 3 1.87 4.15 12.21
C THR A 3 1.95 2.71 11.68
N THR A 4 3.15 2.13 11.73
CA THR A 4 3.34 0.71 11.38
C THR A 4 2.48 -0.21 12.27
N GLU A 5 2.36 0.08 13.56
CA GLU A 5 1.54 -0.72 14.48
C GLU A 5 0.06 -0.69 14.10
N GLU A 6 -0.50 0.48 13.82
CA GLU A 6 -1.89 0.63 13.36
C GLU A 6 -2.13 -0.12 12.04
N LEU A 7 -1.18 -0.07 11.10
CA LEU A 7 -1.27 -0.83 9.85
C LEU A 7 -1.25 -2.33 10.07
N MET A 8 -0.34 -2.83 10.91
CA MET A 8 -0.26 -4.25 11.22
C MET A 8 -1.54 -4.76 11.88
N ASN A 9 -2.15 -3.96 12.78
CA ASN A 9 -3.43 -4.31 13.39
C ASN A 9 -4.56 -4.41 12.35
N ARG A 10 -4.61 -3.50 11.37
CA ARG A 10 -5.61 -3.55 10.29
C ARG A 10 -5.35 -4.72 9.31
N VAL A 11 -4.08 -5.04 9.05
CA VAL A 11 -3.70 -6.24 8.29
C VAL A 11 -4.20 -7.51 8.96
N LEU A 12 -4.08 -7.62 10.29
CA LEU A 12 -4.62 -8.75 11.05
C LEU A 12 -6.16 -8.83 10.93
N GLN A 13 -6.86 -7.70 11.07
CA GLN A 13 -8.32 -7.65 10.89
C GLN A 13 -8.76 -8.04 9.47
N TYR A 14 -8.00 -7.64 8.45
CA TYR A 14 -8.22 -8.04 7.06
C TYR A 14 -8.12 -9.56 6.88
N GLU A 15 -7.06 -10.19 7.40
CA GLU A 15 -6.85 -11.64 7.35
C GLU A 15 -7.95 -12.41 8.10
N MET A 16 -8.48 -11.80 9.17
CA MET A 16 -9.61 -12.34 9.94
C MET A 16 -10.98 -12.07 9.29
N LYS A 17 -11.03 -11.35 8.15
CA LYS A 17 -12.25 -10.93 7.45
C LYS A 17 -13.19 -10.08 8.32
N GLU A 18 -12.61 -9.24 9.17
CA GLU A 18 -13.33 -8.34 10.07
C GLU A 18 -13.52 -6.93 9.48
N LEU A 19 -12.82 -6.61 8.38
CA LEU A 19 -12.97 -5.34 7.67
C LEU A 19 -14.13 -5.40 6.67
N ASP A 20 -14.84 -4.28 6.56
CA ASP A 20 -15.77 -4.04 5.45
C ASP A 20 -15.03 -3.53 4.20
N ASP A 21 -15.74 -3.46 3.07
CA ASP A 21 -15.15 -3.11 1.79
C ASP A 21 -14.47 -1.73 1.80
N ALA A 22 -15.05 -0.76 2.52
CA ALA A 22 -14.47 0.59 2.63
C ALA A 22 -13.15 0.56 3.41
N ALA A 23 -13.12 -0.14 4.55
CA ALA A 23 -11.92 -0.29 5.35
C ALA A 23 -10.82 -1.09 4.64
N VAL A 24 -11.21 -2.04 3.77
CA VAL A 24 -10.28 -2.74 2.87
C VAL A 24 -9.65 -1.77 1.89
N ILE A 25 -10.45 -0.95 1.19
CA ILE A 25 -9.94 0.05 0.25
C ILE A 25 -8.95 0.99 0.94
N ASP A 26 -9.33 1.54 2.11
CA ASP A 26 -8.47 2.44 2.88
C ASP A 26 -7.17 1.75 3.33
N LEU A 27 -7.24 0.48 3.72
CA LEU A 27 -6.06 -0.29 4.11
C LEU A 27 -5.11 -0.44 2.92
N PHE A 28 -5.63 -0.84 1.77
CA PHE A 28 -4.79 -1.05 0.60
C PHE A 28 -4.19 0.25 0.06
N GLN A 29 -4.90 1.38 0.15
CA GLN A 29 -4.33 2.69 -0.17
C GLN A 29 -3.12 2.99 0.75
N ASP A 30 -3.28 2.87 2.07
CA ASP A 30 -2.18 3.13 3.00
C ASP A 30 -0.99 2.15 2.80
N LEU A 31 -1.26 0.88 2.49
CA LEU A 31 -0.23 -0.12 2.20
C LEU A 31 0.54 0.21 0.91
N VAL A 32 -0.12 0.77 -0.10
CA VAL A 32 0.52 1.24 -1.34
C VAL A 32 1.36 2.48 -1.08
N ASP A 33 0.82 3.46 -0.36
CA ASP A 33 1.50 4.73 -0.07
C ASP A 33 2.75 4.56 0.79
N THR A 34 2.72 3.60 1.73
CA THR A 34 3.87 3.24 2.57
C THR A 34 4.82 2.26 1.89
N GLY A 35 4.42 1.69 0.75
CA GLY A 35 5.12 0.63 0.05
C GLY A 35 5.07 -0.74 0.75
N MET A 36 4.33 -0.88 1.85
CA MET A 36 4.19 -2.16 2.58
C MET A 36 3.49 -3.24 1.74
N ALA A 37 2.60 -2.87 0.82
CA ALA A 37 1.94 -3.81 -0.10
C ALA A 37 2.94 -4.68 -0.90
N TRP A 38 4.14 -4.15 -1.14
CA TRP A 38 5.21 -4.80 -1.93
C TRP A 38 6.22 -5.55 -1.07
N ASN A 39 6.15 -5.41 0.25
CA ASN A 39 7.03 -6.07 1.22
C ASN A 39 6.32 -7.20 1.99
N LEU A 40 4.98 -7.20 2.00
CA LEU A 40 4.17 -8.27 2.57
C LEU A 40 4.08 -9.49 1.62
N GLN A 41 3.41 -10.55 2.08
CA GLN A 41 3.17 -11.75 1.26
C GLN A 41 2.52 -11.37 -0.08
N GLY A 42 2.84 -12.13 -1.14
CA GLY A 42 2.50 -11.73 -2.51
C GLY A 42 1.01 -11.54 -2.82
N ILE A 43 0.09 -11.98 -1.94
CA ILE A 43 -1.34 -11.66 -2.07
C ILE A 43 -1.61 -10.16 -1.97
N TYR A 44 -0.93 -9.45 -1.06
CA TYR A 44 -1.15 -8.02 -0.84
C TYR A 44 -0.81 -7.20 -2.09
N GLY A 45 0.32 -7.52 -2.73
CA GLY A 45 0.69 -6.87 -3.98
C GLY A 45 -0.30 -7.16 -5.12
N ARG A 46 -0.80 -8.39 -5.24
CA ARG A 46 -1.80 -8.73 -6.27
C ARG A 46 -3.12 -8.03 -6.04
N THR A 47 -3.62 -8.01 -4.80
CA THR A 47 -4.85 -7.31 -4.44
C THR A 47 -4.71 -5.80 -4.66
N ALA A 48 -3.58 -5.21 -4.28
CA ALA A 48 -3.30 -3.79 -4.56
C ALA A 48 -3.34 -3.52 -6.08
N CYS A 49 -2.70 -4.35 -6.90
CA CYS A 49 -2.75 -4.21 -8.36
C CYS A 49 -4.18 -4.32 -8.93
N GLU A 50 -4.99 -5.23 -8.40
CA GLU A 50 -6.39 -5.39 -8.81
C GLU A 50 -7.22 -4.14 -8.45
N LEU A 51 -7.10 -3.65 -7.21
CA LEU A 51 -7.79 -2.44 -6.76
C LEU A 51 -7.38 -1.18 -7.54
N ILE A 52 -6.09 -1.04 -7.87
CA ILE A 52 -5.59 0.03 -8.75
C ILE A 52 -6.19 -0.10 -10.15
N SER A 53 -6.22 -1.32 -10.70
CA SER A 53 -6.75 -1.56 -12.06
C SER A 53 -8.24 -1.27 -12.17
N LEU A 54 -8.98 -1.48 -11.07
CA LEU A 54 -10.40 -1.18 -10.97
C LEU A 54 -10.69 0.29 -10.62
N GLY A 55 -9.66 1.07 -10.27
CA GLY A 55 -9.79 2.49 -9.92
C GLY A 55 -10.34 2.75 -8.51
N TYR A 56 -10.23 1.77 -7.60
CA TYR A 56 -10.64 1.94 -6.20
C TYR A 56 -9.58 2.64 -5.35
N ILE A 57 -8.30 2.52 -5.72
CA ILE A 57 -7.16 3.17 -5.05
C ILE A 57 -6.17 3.70 -6.09
N ASP A 58 -5.32 4.62 -5.68
CA ASP A 58 -4.30 5.22 -6.53
C ASP A 58 -3.00 4.38 -6.58
N ALA A 59 -2.29 4.47 -7.70
CA ALA A 59 -0.96 3.89 -7.83
C ALA A 59 0.06 4.61 -6.92
N PRO A 60 1.17 3.95 -6.51
CA PRO A 60 2.12 4.54 -5.58
C PRO A 60 2.66 5.88 -6.11
N ASN A 61 2.63 6.91 -5.28
CA ASN A 61 3.25 8.20 -5.60
C ASN A 61 4.77 8.13 -5.39
N ASP A 62 5.48 7.49 -6.32
CA ASP A 62 6.93 7.29 -6.27
C ASP A 62 7.74 8.53 -6.71
N LEU A 63 7.09 9.67 -6.98
CA LEU A 63 7.78 10.89 -7.46
C LEU A 63 8.96 11.33 -6.56
N PRO A 64 8.83 11.41 -5.22
CA PRO A 64 9.92 11.87 -4.36
C PRO A 64 11.13 10.92 -4.37
N ARG A 65 10.89 9.61 -4.37
CA ARG A 65 11.93 8.59 -4.40
C ARG A 65 12.59 8.49 -5.78
N ARG A 66 11.84 8.66 -6.86
CA ARG A 66 12.40 8.80 -8.22
C ARG A 66 13.33 10.02 -8.34
N ILE A 67 12.94 11.17 -7.77
CA ILE A 67 13.80 12.37 -7.74
C ILE A 67 15.07 12.12 -6.95
N LYS A 68 14.97 11.52 -5.75
CA LYS A 68 16.13 11.18 -4.93
C LYS A 68 17.10 10.24 -5.67
N ASN A 69 16.60 9.17 -6.27
CA ASN A 69 17.42 8.23 -7.04
C ASN A 69 18.09 8.90 -8.24
N LEU A 70 17.41 9.81 -8.92
CA LEU A 70 17.98 10.58 -10.03
C LEU A 70 19.16 11.47 -9.58
N ILE A 71 19.04 12.13 -8.42
CA ILE A 71 20.12 12.97 -7.86
C ILE A 71 21.34 12.11 -7.47
N GLU A 72 21.12 10.94 -6.87
CA GLU A 72 22.20 10.00 -6.52
C GLU A 72 22.94 9.43 -7.74
N LEU A 73 22.26 9.30 -8.89
CA LEU A 73 22.87 8.80 -10.13
C LEU A 73 23.75 9.84 -10.86
N ILE A 74 23.59 11.13 -10.55
CA ILE A 74 24.30 12.24 -11.21
C ILE A 74 25.33 12.94 -10.30
N SER A 75 25.51 12.45 -9.07
CA SER A 75 26.48 12.93 -8.07
C SER A 75 27.70 12.01 -8.02
#